data_AF-A0AAD9AKL8-F1
#
_entry.id   AF-A0AAD9AKL8-F1
#
_cell.length_a   1.000
_cell.length_b   1.000
_cell.length_c   1.000
_cell.angle_alpha   90.00
_cell.angle_beta   90.00
_cell.angle_gamma   90.00
#
_symmetry.space_group_name_H-M   'P 1'
#
loop_
_entity.id
_entity.type
_entity.pdbx_description
1 polymer ?
#
loop_
_entity_poly.entity_id
_entity_poly.type
_entity_poly.pdbx_seq_one_letter_code
_entity_poly.pdbx_strand_id
1 'polypeptide(L)'
;MYMPVLGSLVFQPGDISPLPIKVSCKAETGSNRPAMRLIHPKYVVSALILLSRLLAICAASPADVEVDLVFPVANETYKHIWPFPIIFAVRNASQLWQENDEIALFVIHWTIDGYPDETDFRNSGRHFGTEKWENLAKPCPHPEDGVHMVFGSPNSKMTNGTERVFLLDYTTVLINPCPPNSSVRPRPVYASEQITFYLDLESTRLPDFAHMASSCPVLITNFEFDGLRNSLGERCMKMAPTREADPCGLQQNEEDMENRTRTAMLEFAGCPKGTWPDPEDMLGPQFCNAPKSSASGRDLSGKVLVLSVFAWILAIGSM
;
A
#
# COMPACT_ATOMS: atom_id res chain seq x y z
N MET A 1 31.14 -6.70 -53.31
CA MET A 1 31.69 -5.38 -52.95
C MET A 1 32.13 -5.50 -51.51
N TYR A 2 33.43 -5.70 -51.30
CA TYR A 2 34.04 -5.91 -50.00
C TYR A 2 34.36 -4.56 -49.37
N MET A 3 33.96 -4.35 -48.12
CA MET A 3 34.47 -3.26 -47.28
C MET A 3 35.01 -3.81 -45.96
N PRO A 4 36.06 -3.18 -45.40
CA PRO A 4 37.00 -3.83 -44.50
C PRO A 4 36.62 -3.72 -43.02
N VAL A 5 37.06 -4.72 -42.27
CA VAL A 5 37.10 -4.78 -40.81
C VAL A 5 38.15 -3.79 -40.29
N LEU A 6 37.74 -2.84 -39.45
CA LEU A 6 38.62 -1.95 -38.70
C LEU A 6 38.73 -2.45 -37.26
N GLY A 7 39.98 -2.62 -36.83
CA GLY A 7 40.39 -3.37 -35.64
C GLY A 7 39.99 -2.76 -34.30
N SER A 8 39.82 -3.66 -33.35
CA SER A 8 39.57 -3.39 -31.94
C SER A 8 40.78 -2.76 -31.26
N LEU A 9 40.60 -1.57 -30.67
CA LEU A 9 41.48 -1.05 -29.63
C LEU A 9 41.15 -1.75 -28.32
N VAL A 10 42.07 -2.60 -27.87
CA VAL A 10 42.05 -3.22 -26.55
C VAL A 10 42.50 -2.16 -25.54
N PHE A 11 41.57 -1.61 -24.76
CA PHE A 11 41.91 -0.90 -23.53
C PHE A 11 41.91 -1.90 -22.37
N GLN A 12 43.06 -2.05 -21.73
CA GLN A 12 43.17 -2.74 -20.43
C GLN A 12 42.51 -1.85 -19.35
N PRO A 13 41.50 -2.33 -18.62
CA PRO A 13 41.11 -1.70 -17.38
C PRO A 13 42.16 -2.04 -16.32
N GLY A 14 42.80 -1.00 -15.78
CA GLY A 14 43.67 -1.12 -14.62
C GLY A 14 42.86 -1.57 -13.41
N ASP A 15 43.37 -2.61 -12.74
CA ASP A 15 42.88 -3.12 -11.47
C ASP A 15 42.95 -2.02 -10.40
N ILE A 16 41.81 -1.45 -10.04
CA ILE A 16 41.62 -0.86 -8.71
C ILE A 16 40.80 -1.87 -7.93
N SER A 17 41.50 -2.81 -7.30
CA SER A 17 40.91 -3.73 -6.34
C SER A 17 40.40 -2.92 -5.12
N PRO A 18 39.13 -3.01 -4.74
CA PRO A 18 38.71 -2.57 -3.42
C PRO A 18 39.38 -3.51 -2.40
N LEU A 19 40.20 -2.93 -1.52
CA LEU A 19 40.78 -3.63 -0.37
C LEU A 19 39.66 -4.35 0.40
N PRO A 20 39.67 -5.69 0.52
CA PRO A 20 38.76 -6.37 1.41
C PRO A 20 39.22 -6.07 2.85
N ILE A 21 38.45 -5.25 3.58
CA ILE A 21 38.58 -5.20 5.04
C ILE A 21 38.04 -6.53 5.57
N LYS A 22 38.95 -7.51 5.65
CA LYS A 22 38.69 -8.82 6.24
C LYS A 22 38.82 -8.66 7.76
N VAL A 23 37.71 -8.40 8.44
CA VAL A 23 37.67 -8.47 9.91
C VAL A 23 37.74 -9.95 10.29
N SER A 24 38.95 -10.43 10.57
CA SER A 24 39.20 -11.79 11.06
C SER A 24 39.11 -11.77 12.59
N CYS A 25 37.98 -12.21 13.12
CA CYS A 25 37.86 -12.54 14.54
C CYS A 25 38.60 -13.85 14.81
N LYS A 26 39.90 -13.75 15.09
CA LYS A 26 40.72 -14.88 15.53
C LYS A 26 40.48 -15.08 17.03
N ALA A 27 39.73 -16.13 17.39
CA ALA A 27 39.60 -16.55 18.77
C ALA A 27 40.92 -17.19 19.23
N GLU A 28 41.75 -16.43 19.97
CA GLU A 28 42.87 -16.99 20.71
C GLU A 28 42.38 -17.66 21.99
N THR A 29 42.35 -18.99 22.00
CA THR A 29 42.23 -19.81 23.21
C THR A 29 43.57 -19.85 23.95
N GLY A 30 43.95 -18.72 24.53
CA GLY A 30 45.09 -18.58 25.43
C GLY A 30 44.62 -18.54 26.88
N SER A 31 44.70 -19.69 27.56
CA SER A 31 44.48 -19.81 29.00
C SER A 31 45.53 -19.01 29.77
N ASN A 32 45.16 -17.81 30.20
CA ASN A 32 45.86 -17.07 31.24
C ASN A 32 44.81 -16.50 32.20
N ARG A 33 44.90 -16.92 33.47
CA ARG A 33 44.02 -16.47 34.56
C ARG A 33 44.07 -14.93 34.65
N PRO A 34 42.94 -14.22 34.59
CA PRO A 34 42.95 -12.78 34.78
C PRO A 34 43.04 -12.47 36.27
N ALA A 35 44.04 -11.70 36.67
CA ALA A 35 43.96 -10.91 37.88
C ALA A 35 42.76 -9.97 37.75
N MET A 36 41.82 -10.09 38.67
CA MET A 36 40.57 -9.31 38.72
C MET A 36 40.92 -7.85 39.03
N ARG A 37 41.30 -7.09 38.01
CA ARG A 37 41.41 -5.63 38.11
C ARG A 37 40.01 -5.06 38.06
N LEU A 38 39.63 -4.37 39.14
CA LEU A 38 38.41 -3.56 39.20
C LEU A 38 38.38 -2.63 37.97
N ILE A 39 37.46 -2.90 37.05
CA ILE A 39 37.19 -2.00 35.94
C ILE A 39 36.57 -0.75 36.54
N HIS A 40 37.28 0.36 36.47
CA HIS A 40 36.80 1.63 36.99
C HIS A 40 35.47 2.00 36.27
N PRO A 41 34.42 2.39 37.00
CA PRO A 41 33.08 2.63 36.45
C PRO A 41 33.04 3.66 35.31
N LYS A 42 34.04 4.53 35.20
CA LYS A 42 34.16 5.52 34.12
C LYS A 42 34.40 4.89 32.74
N TYR A 43 35.08 3.73 32.66
CA TYR A 43 35.38 3.08 31.37
C TYR A 43 34.21 2.23 30.86
N VAL A 44 33.35 1.74 31.76
CA VAL A 44 32.13 0.99 31.41
C VAL A 44 31.12 1.90 30.71
N VAL A 45 30.96 3.14 31.19
CA VAL A 45 30.06 4.13 30.59
C VAL A 45 30.54 4.54 29.19
N SER A 46 31.83 4.82 29.02
CA SER A 46 32.38 5.15 27.69
C SER A 46 32.29 3.99 26.69
N ALA A 47 32.51 2.75 27.15
CA ALA A 47 32.36 1.56 26.31
C ALA A 47 30.91 1.33 25.89
N LEU A 48 29.93 1.53 26.78
CA LEU A 48 28.50 1.43 26.47
C LEU A 48 28.03 2.52 25.50
N ILE A 49 28.56 3.75 25.61
CA ILE A 49 28.25 4.85 24.66
C ILE A 49 28.84 4.56 23.26
N LEU A 50 30.04 3.98 23.19
CA LEU A 50 30.62 3.57 21.91
C LEU A 50 29.88 2.38 21.30
N LEU A 51 29.46 1.41 22.12
CA LEU A 51 28.68 0.26 21.66
C LEU A 51 27.28 0.67 21.19
N SER A 52 26.62 1.61 21.87
CA SER A 52 25.32 2.15 21.43
C SER A 52 25.43 2.95 20.13
N ARG A 53 26.53 3.68 19.94
CA ARG A 53 26.81 4.36 18.66
C ARG A 53 27.19 3.40 17.54
N LEU A 54 27.83 2.27 17.83
CA LEU A 54 28.17 1.26 16.83
C LEU A 54 26.97 0.40 16.44
N LEU A 55 26.04 0.12 17.37
CA LEU A 55 24.79 -0.59 17.09
C LEU A 55 23.78 0.26 16.29
N ALA A 56 23.92 1.59 16.29
CA ALA A 56 23.08 2.49 15.51
C ALA A 56 23.45 2.56 14.01
N ILE A 57 24.51 1.87 13.54
CA ILE A 57 25.04 1.99 12.17
C ILE A 57 24.57 0.84 11.26
N CYS A 58 23.74 -0.10 11.75
CA CYS A 58 23.11 -1.12 10.91
C CYS A 58 21.65 -0.82 10.57
N ALA A 59 21.20 0.43 10.70
CA ALA A 59 20.00 0.86 10.02
C ALA A 59 20.35 0.92 8.53
N ALA A 60 19.94 -0.10 7.77
CA ALA A 60 19.84 0.02 6.31
C ALA A 60 19.14 1.35 6.02
N SER A 61 19.64 2.12 5.05
CA SER A 61 18.97 3.35 4.67
C SER A 61 17.56 2.95 4.25
N PRO A 62 16.49 3.37 4.95
CA PRO A 62 15.16 3.03 4.52
C PRO A 62 15.00 3.55 3.09
N ALA A 63 14.43 2.73 2.22
CA ALA A 63 14.20 3.19 0.86
C ALA A 63 13.33 4.45 0.89
N ASP A 64 13.60 5.37 -0.04
CA ASP A 64 12.95 6.67 -0.01
C ASP A 64 11.46 6.60 -0.35
N VAL A 65 11.06 5.60 -1.14
CA VAL A 65 9.66 5.28 -1.41
C VAL A 65 9.51 3.76 -1.52
N GLU A 66 8.55 3.18 -0.82
CA GLU A 66 8.26 1.74 -0.86
C GLU A 66 6.79 1.55 -1.25
N VAL A 67 6.52 0.49 -2.02
CA VAL A 67 5.19 0.18 -2.50
C VAL A 67 4.85 -1.24 -2.08
N ASP A 68 3.75 -1.39 -1.36
CA ASP A 68 3.30 -2.68 -0.85
C ASP A 68 1.89 -2.99 -1.36
N LEU A 69 1.62 -4.26 -1.66
CA LEU A 69 0.27 -4.78 -1.85
C LEU A 69 -0.29 -5.18 -0.48
N VAL A 70 -1.30 -4.45 -0.03
CA VAL A 70 -1.97 -4.69 1.26
C VAL A 70 -3.11 -5.68 1.10
N PHE A 71 -3.87 -5.57 0.01
CA PHE A 71 -4.98 -6.47 -0.28
C PHE A 71 -5.25 -6.56 -1.79
N PRO A 72 -5.61 -7.75 -2.34
CA PRO A 72 -5.75 -9.04 -1.66
C PRO A 72 -4.41 -9.70 -1.31
N VAL A 73 -4.46 -10.69 -0.43
CA VAL A 73 -3.29 -11.51 -0.05
C VAL A 73 -3.21 -12.72 -0.98
N ALA A 74 -2.00 -13.06 -1.42
CA ALA A 74 -1.78 -14.19 -2.32
C ALA A 74 -2.24 -15.52 -1.70
N ASN A 75 -2.87 -16.34 -2.53
CA ASN A 75 -3.39 -17.67 -2.22
C ASN A 75 -4.49 -17.71 -1.14
N GLU A 76 -5.15 -16.59 -0.89
CA GLU A 76 -6.24 -16.52 0.08
C GLU A 76 -7.62 -16.55 -0.57
N THR A 77 -8.59 -17.13 0.13
CA THR A 77 -9.98 -17.26 -0.33
C THR A 77 -10.90 -16.31 0.42
N TYR A 78 -11.60 -15.46 -0.31
CA TYR A 78 -12.53 -14.47 0.23
C TYR A 78 -13.97 -14.77 -0.19
N LYS A 79 -14.92 -14.19 0.55
CA LYS A 79 -16.32 -14.15 0.15
C LYS A 79 -16.49 -13.22 -1.04
N HIS A 80 -17.41 -13.56 -1.96
CA HIS A 80 -17.84 -12.61 -3.00
C HIS A 80 -18.47 -11.37 -2.35
N ILE A 81 -17.91 -10.20 -2.67
CA ILE A 81 -18.39 -8.89 -2.25
C ILE A 81 -18.28 -7.90 -3.39
N TRP A 82 -19.13 -6.87 -3.38
CA TRP A 82 -19.04 -5.76 -4.32
C TRP A 82 -19.13 -4.41 -3.59
N PRO A 83 -18.28 -3.42 -3.95
CA PRO A 83 -17.04 -3.54 -4.73
C PRO A 83 -15.99 -4.40 -4.02
N PHE A 84 -15.09 -5.03 -4.78
CA PHE A 84 -14.00 -5.84 -4.22
C PHE A 84 -12.74 -4.95 -4.11
N PRO A 85 -12.17 -4.78 -2.91
CA PRO A 85 -11.10 -3.82 -2.72
C PRO A 85 -9.78 -4.34 -3.30
N ILE A 86 -9.00 -3.43 -3.86
CA ILE A 86 -7.59 -3.60 -4.19
C ILE A 86 -6.87 -2.44 -3.50
N ILE A 87 -5.90 -2.76 -2.65
CA ILE A 87 -5.29 -1.77 -1.76
C ILE A 87 -3.78 -1.86 -1.88
N PHE A 88 -3.17 -0.76 -2.34
CA PHE A 88 -1.72 -0.56 -2.28
C PHE A 88 -1.39 0.47 -1.22
N ALA A 89 -0.26 0.28 -0.53
CA ALA A 89 0.33 1.29 0.33
C ALA A 89 1.59 1.83 -0.33
N VAL A 90 1.73 3.15 -0.37
CA VAL A 90 2.97 3.84 -0.74
C VAL A 90 3.54 4.44 0.54
N ARG A 91 4.62 3.87 1.06
CA ARG A 91 5.33 4.39 2.23
C ARG A 91 6.32 5.47 1.82
N ASN A 92 6.57 6.40 2.75
CA ASN A 92 7.34 7.62 2.51
C ASN A 92 6.85 8.42 1.30
N ALA A 93 5.54 8.38 1.03
CA ALA A 93 4.93 8.97 -0.15
C ALA A 93 5.13 10.49 -0.22
N SER A 94 5.33 11.17 0.92
CA SER A 94 5.69 12.59 0.96
C SER A 94 6.94 12.92 0.14
N GLN A 95 7.84 11.97 -0.09
CA GLN A 95 9.01 12.18 -0.95
C GLN A 95 8.64 12.33 -2.43
N LEU A 96 7.46 11.87 -2.86
CA LEU A 96 6.96 12.02 -4.23
C LEU A 96 6.46 13.45 -4.52
N TRP A 97 6.16 14.24 -3.49
CA TRP A 97 5.65 15.61 -3.62
C TRP A 97 6.48 16.55 -2.73
N GLN A 98 7.55 17.13 -3.27
CA GLN A 98 8.35 18.12 -2.54
C GLN A 98 8.01 19.55 -2.95
N GLU A 99 8.18 20.49 -2.02
CA GLU A 99 7.74 21.89 -2.09
C GLU A 99 8.29 22.73 -3.28
N ASN A 100 9.27 22.23 -4.02
CA ASN A 100 9.96 22.96 -5.11
C ASN A 100 9.57 22.49 -6.52
N ASP A 101 8.37 21.95 -6.72
CA ASP A 101 7.88 21.40 -7.99
C ASP A 101 8.71 20.20 -8.54
N GLU A 102 9.65 19.67 -7.75
CA GLU A 102 10.39 18.45 -8.08
C GLU A 102 9.47 17.24 -7.84
N ILE A 103 8.71 16.84 -8.87
CA ILE A 103 7.76 15.73 -8.77
C ILE A 103 8.27 14.52 -9.55
N ALA A 104 8.55 13.44 -8.83
CA ALA A 104 8.81 12.17 -9.45
C ALA A 104 7.49 11.56 -9.94
N LEU A 105 7.32 11.47 -11.26
CA LEU A 105 6.12 10.87 -11.85
C LEU A 105 6.14 9.35 -11.65
N PHE A 106 5.21 8.90 -10.82
CA PHE A 106 5.09 7.53 -10.36
C PHE A 106 3.67 7.02 -10.61
N VAL A 107 3.57 5.81 -11.18
CA VAL A 107 2.31 5.19 -11.58
C VAL A 107 2.23 3.78 -11.00
N ILE A 108 1.07 3.43 -10.45
CA ILE A 108 0.70 2.05 -10.16
C ILE A 108 -0.42 1.69 -11.14
N HIS A 109 -0.26 0.61 -11.87
CA HIS A 109 -1.23 0.07 -12.82
C HIS A 109 -1.57 -1.35 -12.40
N TRP A 110 -2.84 -1.74 -12.48
CA TRP A 110 -3.23 -3.12 -12.20
C TRP A 110 -4.37 -3.58 -13.08
N THR A 111 -4.39 -4.88 -13.30
CA THR A 111 -5.42 -5.60 -14.07
C THR A 111 -5.88 -6.82 -13.30
N ILE A 112 -7.16 -7.15 -13.42
CA ILE A 112 -7.73 -8.36 -12.83
C ILE A 112 -8.37 -9.19 -13.93
N ASP A 113 -7.95 -10.45 -14.00
CA ASP A 113 -8.57 -11.48 -14.81
C ASP A 113 -9.07 -12.62 -13.92
N GLY A 114 -10.26 -13.14 -14.23
CA GLY A 114 -10.87 -14.26 -13.51
C GLY A 114 -10.97 -15.52 -14.35
N TYR A 115 -10.85 -16.66 -13.69
CA TYR A 115 -10.81 -18.00 -14.27
C TYR A 115 -11.71 -18.94 -13.47
N PRO A 116 -12.36 -19.93 -14.10
CA PRO A 116 -13.14 -20.96 -13.41
C PRO A 116 -12.29 -21.81 -12.45
N ASP A 117 -11.05 -22.12 -12.86
CA ASP A 117 -10.07 -22.90 -12.11
C ASP A 117 -8.62 -22.52 -12.48
N GLU A 118 -7.64 -23.00 -11.70
CA GLU A 118 -6.20 -22.71 -11.91
C GLU A 118 -5.62 -23.39 -13.16
N THR A 119 -6.24 -24.46 -13.65
CA THR A 119 -5.75 -25.14 -14.85
C THR A 119 -6.05 -24.35 -16.12
N ASP A 120 -6.97 -23.39 -16.02
CA ASP A 120 -7.47 -22.57 -17.11
C ASP A 120 -6.65 -21.32 -17.40
N PHE A 121 -5.53 -21.07 -16.69
CA PHE A 121 -4.67 -19.90 -16.94
C PHE A 121 -4.09 -19.83 -18.37
N ARG A 122 -4.14 -20.94 -19.11
CA ARG A 122 -3.73 -20.99 -20.52
C ARG A 122 -4.80 -20.52 -21.49
N ASN A 123 -6.06 -20.51 -21.06
CA ASN A 123 -7.16 -19.96 -21.82
C ASN A 123 -7.32 -18.47 -21.48
N SER A 124 -7.94 -17.70 -22.37
CA SER A 124 -8.17 -16.28 -22.14
C SER A 124 -9.15 -16.11 -20.98
N GLY A 125 -8.64 -15.78 -19.79
CA GLY A 125 -9.47 -15.43 -18.63
C GLY A 125 -10.43 -14.29 -18.95
N ARG A 126 -11.46 -14.16 -18.11
CA ARG A 126 -12.39 -13.04 -18.24
C ARG A 126 -11.76 -11.81 -17.60
N HIS A 127 -11.64 -10.74 -18.36
CA HIS A 127 -11.17 -9.45 -17.84
C HIS A 127 -12.23 -8.77 -16.95
N PHE A 128 -11.88 -8.44 -15.71
CA PHE A 128 -12.77 -7.76 -14.75
C PHE A 128 -12.50 -6.26 -14.65
N GLY A 129 -11.27 -5.82 -14.89
CA GLY A 129 -10.96 -4.40 -14.86
C GLY A 129 -9.48 -4.11 -15.03
N THR A 130 -9.23 -2.87 -15.48
CA THR A 130 -7.92 -2.23 -15.53
C THR A 130 -8.06 -0.89 -14.86
N GLU A 131 -7.17 -0.57 -13.94
CA GLU A 131 -7.14 0.73 -13.28
C GLU A 131 -5.69 1.18 -13.08
N LYS A 132 -5.51 2.49 -12.88
CA LYS A 132 -4.23 3.08 -12.57
C LYS A 132 -4.37 4.20 -11.57
N TRP A 133 -3.34 4.37 -10.76
CA TRP A 133 -3.13 5.52 -9.92
C TRP A 133 -1.85 6.25 -10.34
N GLU A 134 -1.94 7.57 -10.45
CA GLU A 134 -0.83 8.45 -10.82
C GLU A 134 -0.72 9.54 -9.76
N ASN A 135 0.48 9.73 -9.21
CA ASN A 135 0.71 10.68 -8.12
C ASN A 135 0.46 12.15 -8.51
N LEU A 136 0.54 12.49 -9.80
CA LEU A 136 0.29 13.84 -10.32
C LEU A 136 -1.18 14.13 -10.65
N ALA A 137 -1.95 13.11 -11.04
CA ALA A 137 -3.33 13.31 -11.49
C ALA A 137 -4.29 13.56 -10.32
N LYS A 138 -3.92 13.10 -9.12
CA LYS A 138 -4.67 13.26 -7.89
C LYS A 138 -3.73 13.90 -6.86
N PRO A 139 -3.60 15.25 -6.82
CA PRO A 139 -2.78 15.91 -5.82
C PRO A 139 -3.35 15.56 -4.45
N CYS A 140 -2.66 14.66 -3.76
CA CYS A 140 -3.07 14.27 -2.42
C CYS A 140 -2.65 15.35 -1.43
N PRO A 141 -3.44 15.57 -0.37
CA PRO A 141 -2.90 16.23 0.82
C PRO A 141 -1.63 15.48 1.21
N HIS A 142 -0.54 16.21 1.47
CA HIS A 142 0.71 15.61 1.89
C HIS A 142 0.39 14.70 3.09
N PRO A 143 0.56 13.37 2.97
CA PRO A 143 0.20 12.48 4.05
C PRO A 143 1.11 12.82 5.23
N GLU A 144 0.53 13.34 6.32
CA GLU A 144 1.26 13.74 7.53
C GLU A 144 2.03 12.53 8.11
N ASP A 145 1.47 11.34 7.93
CA ASP A 145 2.02 10.06 8.41
C ASP A 145 2.99 9.40 7.42
N GLY A 146 3.27 10.05 6.28
CA GLY A 146 4.18 9.52 5.25
C GLY A 146 3.65 8.32 4.47
N VAL A 147 2.45 7.80 4.75
CA VAL A 147 1.84 6.69 4.01
C VAL A 147 0.66 7.17 3.17
N HIS A 148 0.67 6.84 1.88
CA HIS A 148 -0.45 7.07 0.98
C HIS A 148 -1.09 5.73 0.57
N MET A 149 -2.39 5.58 0.85
CA MET A 149 -3.15 4.39 0.48
C MET A 149 -3.86 4.62 -0.84
N VAL A 150 -3.65 3.71 -1.79
CA VAL A 150 -4.30 3.69 -3.10
C VAL A 150 -5.37 2.62 -3.07
N PHE A 151 -6.62 3.05 -3.23
CA PHE A 151 -7.79 2.17 -3.27
C PHE A 151 -8.29 2.04 -4.70
N GLY A 152 -8.57 0.82 -5.12
CA GLY A 152 -9.16 0.46 -6.40
C GLY A 152 -10.18 -0.65 -6.26
N SER A 153 -10.93 -0.89 -7.33
CA SER A 153 -11.84 -2.04 -7.46
C SER A 153 -11.97 -2.40 -8.93
N PRO A 154 -12.15 -3.69 -9.28
CA PRO A 154 -12.48 -4.05 -10.65
C PRO A 154 -13.78 -3.35 -11.10
N ASN A 155 -13.82 -2.98 -12.38
CA ASN A 155 -14.96 -2.29 -13.00
C ASN A 155 -16.18 -3.21 -13.19
N SER A 156 -15.95 -4.52 -13.23
CA SER A 156 -16.99 -5.53 -13.36
C SER A 156 -17.30 -6.17 -12.02
N LYS A 157 -18.59 -6.39 -11.75
CA LYS A 157 -19.06 -7.14 -10.60
C LYS A 157 -18.44 -8.54 -10.57
N MET A 158 -17.77 -8.85 -9.46
CA MET A 158 -17.23 -10.19 -9.16
C MET A 158 -18.23 -11.06 -8.40
N THR A 159 -19.38 -10.49 -8.05
CA THR A 159 -20.53 -11.17 -7.48
C THR A 159 -21.26 -11.95 -8.57
N ASN A 160 -21.60 -13.22 -8.32
CA ASN A 160 -22.31 -14.12 -9.25
C ASN A 160 -21.55 -14.56 -10.52
N GLY A 161 -20.22 -14.48 -10.52
CA GLY A 161 -19.36 -15.05 -11.58
C GLY A 161 -19.23 -16.58 -11.50
N THR A 162 -18.84 -17.20 -12.62
CA THR A 162 -18.37 -18.61 -12.62
C THR A 162 -16.89 -18.70 -12.25
N GLU A 163 -16.20 -17.56 -12.28
CA GLU A 163 -14.80 -17.41 -11.96
C GLU A 163 -14.58 -17.54 -10.45
N ARG A 164 -13.63 -18.39 -10.07
CA ARG A 164 -13.25 -18.67 -8.68
C ARG A 164 -11.82 -18.29 -8.38
N VAL A 165 -10.99 -18.23 -9.42
CA VAL A 165 -9.56 -17.93 -9.34
C VAL A 165 -9.33 -16.60 -10.02
N PHE A 166 -8.68 -15.67 -9.32
CA PHE A 166 -8.43 -14.33 -9.83
C PHE A 166 -6.93 -14.06 -9.85
N LEU A 167 -6.45 -13.59 -10.99
CA LEU A 167 -5.09 -13.15 -11.20
C LEU A 167 -5.07 -11.62 -11.14
N LEU A 168 -4.35 -11.07 -10.17
CA LEU A 168 -4.04 -9.65 -10.09
C LEU A 168 -2.63 -9.45 -10.62
N ASP A 169 -2.51 -8.86 -11.81
CA ASP A 169 -1.24 -8.38 -12.36
C ASP A 169 -1.13 -6.89 -12.06
N TYR A 170 -0.03 -6.48 -11.44
CA TYR A 170 0.24 -5.10 -11.10
C TYR A 170 1.64 -4.70 -11.52
N THR A 171 1.75 -3.46 -11.97
CA THR A 171 3.00 -2.86 -12.44
C THR A 171 3.16 -1.49 -11.84
N THR A 172 4.31 -1.26 -11.22
CA THR A 172 4.75 0.07 -10.81
C THR A 172 5.68 0.65 -11.87
N VAL A 173 5.52 1.94 -12.18
CA VAL A 173 6.26 2.62 -13.24
C VAL A 173 6.85 3.91 -12.71
N LEU A 174 8.16 4.05 -12.87
CA LEU A 174 8.87 5.31 -12.71
C LEU A 174 9.14 5.90 -14.10
N ILE A 175 8.44 6.98 -14.46
CA ILE A 175 8.44 7.51 -15.84
C ILE A 175 9.74 8.25 -16.18
N ASN A 176 10.30 8.99 -15.22
CA ASN A 176 11.52 9.78 -15.39
C ASN A 176 12.61 9.33 -14.41
N PRO A 177 13.17 8.12 -14.57
CA PRO A 177 14.24 7.63 -13.70
C PRO A 177 15.59 8.27 -14.06
N CYS A 178 16.63 7.94 -13.30
CA CYS A 178 17.94 8.59 -13.50
C CYS A 178 18.62 8.21 -14.80
N PRO A 179 19.15 9.21 -15.54
CA PRO A 179 19.90 8.93 -16.74
C PRO A 179 21.14 8.11 -16.35
N PRO A 180 21.37 6.96 -16.99
CA PRO A 180 22.57 6.17 -16.72
C PRO A 180 23.77 6.90 -17.33
N ASN A 181 24.40 7.81 -16.58
CA ASN A 181 25.66 8.51 -16.90
C ASN A 181 25.84 9.03 -18.35
N SER A 182 24.75 9.23 -19.09
CA SER A 182 24.76 9.50 -20.52
C SER A 182 23.71 10.55 -20.86
N SER A 183 23.95 11.30 -21.93
CA SER A 183 23.05 12.33 -22.47
C SER A 183 21.77 11.78 -23.11
N VAL A 184 21.44 10.50 -22.87
CA VAL A 184 20.28 9.84 -23.44
C VAL A 184 19.10 10.02 -22.50
N ARG A 185 17.93 10.36 -23.05
CA ARG A 185 16.69 10.46 -22.27
C ARG A 185 16.43 9.13 -21.55
N PRO A 186 16.29 9.13 -20.21
CA PRO A 186 16.05 7.90 -19.47
C PRO A 186 14.74 7.25 -19.93
N ARG A 187 14.76 5.92 -20.04
CA ARG A 187 13.56 5.13 -20.33
C ARG A 187 12.83 4.86 -19.02
N PRO A 188 11.49 4.77 -19.02
CA PRO A 188 10.75 4.36 -17.83
C PRO A 188 11.26 3.01 -17.29
N VAL A 189 11.26 2.88 -15.96
CA VAL A 189 11.58 1.64 -15.26
C VAL A 189 10.29 1.04 -14.72
N TYR A 190 10.17 -0.28 -14.83
CA TYR A 190 8.99 -1.05 -14.50
C TYR A 190 9.33 -2.12 -13.47
N ALA A 191 8.46 -2.31 -12.49
CA ALA A 191 8.44 -3.51 -11.65
C ALA A 191 7.05 -4.13 -11.75
N SER A 192 6.98 -5.33 -12.30
CA SER A 192 5.74 -6.06 -12.56
C SER A 192 5.74 -7.36 -11.78
N GLU A 193 4.65 -7.65 -11.11
CA GLU A 193 4.44 -8.88 -10.34
C GLU A 193 2.98 -9.29 -10.47
N GLN A 194 2.72 -10.55 -10.12
CA GLN A 194 1.37 -11.12 -10.16
C GLN A 194 1.09 -11.93 -8.91
N ILE A 195 -0.16 -11.86 -8.43
CA ILE A 195 -0.65 -12.76 -7.40
C ILE A 195 -1.95 -13.42 -7.82
N THR A 196 -2.21 -14.59 -7.25
CA THR A 196 -3.49 -15.28 -7.38
C THR A 196 -4.24 -15.20 -6.05
N PHE A 197 -5.54 -14.99 -6.09
CA PHE A 197 -6.45 -15.10 -4.94
C PHE A 197 -7.77 -15.73 -5.39
N TYR A 198 -8.60 -16.14 -4.43
CA TYR A 198 -9.81 -16.92 -4.72
C TYR A 198 -11.06 -16.24 -4.16
N LEU A 199 -12.17 -16.41 -4.86
CA LEU A 199 -13.50 -16.08 -4.33
C LEU A 199 -14.36 -17.35 -4.24
N ASP A 200 -15.07 -17.49 -3.12
CA ASP A 200 -16.01 -18.58 -2.88
C ASP A 200 -17.29 -18.06 -2.20
N LEU A 201 -18.44 -18.51 -2.69
CA LEU A 201 -19.76 -18.15 -2.16
C LEU A 201 -19.97 -18.67 -0.73
N GLU A 202 -19.38 -19.82 -0.43
CA GLU A 202 -19.47 -20.45 0.89
C GLU A 202 -18.42 -19.92 1.87
N SER A 203 -17.46 -19.12 1.38
CA SER A 203 -16.49 -18.47 2.26
C SER A 203 -17.19 -17.44 3.15
N THR A 204 -16.83 -17.43 4.42
CA THR A 204 -17.25 -16.41 5.38
C THR A 204 -16.22 -15.29 5.52
N ARG A 205 -15.09 -15.40 4.82
CA ARG A 205 -13.96 -14.48 4.99
C ARG A 205 -14.17 -13.20 4.19
N LEU A 206 -14.53 -12.13 4.89
CA LEU A 206 -14.51 -10.76 4.38
C LEU A 206 -13.09 -10.19 4.46
N PRO A 207 -12.82 -9.02 3.84
CA PRO A 207 -11.65 -8.21 4.16
C PRO A 207 -11.48 -8.07 5.68
N ASP A 208 -10.40 -8.66 6.20
CA ASP A 208 -10.04 -8.61 7.63
C ASP A 208 -9.03 -7.49 7.85
N PHE A 209 -9.52 -6.34 8.32
CA PHE A 209 -8.70 -5.15 8.53
C PHE A 209 -7.74 -5.30 9.72
N ALA A 210 -8.11 -6.09 10.74
CA ALA A 210 -7.23 -6.39 11.86
C ALA A 210 -5.99 -7.15 11.36
N HIS A 211 -6.23 -8.18 10.54
CA HIS A 211 -5.15 -8.94 9.91
C HIS A 211 -4.34 -8.05 8.97
N MET A 212 -4.97 -7.30 8.07
CA MET A 212 -4.26 -6.40 7.15
C MET A 212 -3.40 -5.35 7.87
N ALA A 213 -3.85 -4.85 9.03
CA ALA A 213 -3.15 -3.81 9.79
C ALA A 213 -1.94 -4.37 10.56
N SER A 214 -1.99 -5.67 10.90
CA SER A 214 -0.97 -6.34 11.71
C SER A 214 -0.04 -7.26 10.91
N SER A 215 -0.45 -7.68 9.71
CA SER A 215 0.35 -8.51 8.82
C SER A 215 1.34 -7.67 8.01
N CYS A 216 2.53 -8.21 7.76
CA CYS A 216 3.49 -7.57 6.87
C CYS A 216 3.01 -7.68 5.42
N PRO A 217 2.74 -6.57 4.73
CA PRO A 217 2.25 -6.59 3.36
C PRO A 217 3.33 -7.12 2.41
N VAL A 218 2.93 -7.45 1.18
CA VAL A 218 3.86 -7.91 0.15
C VAL A 218 4.55 -6.70 -0.46
N LEU A 219 5.85 -6.55 -0.21
CA LEU A 219 6.66 -5.53 -0.87
C LEU A 219 6.69 -5.78 -2.38
N ILE A 220 6.23 -4.81 -3.15
CA ILE A 220 6.25 -4.84 -4.62
C ILE A 220 7.58 -4.33 -5.14
N THR A 221 7.95 -3.14 -4.70
CA THR A 221 9.16 -2.45 -5.16
C THR A 221 9.55 -1.37 -4.16
N ASN A 222 10.81 -0.97 -4.25
CA ASN A 222 11.36 0.16 -3.54
C ASN A 222 12.11 1.07 -4.52
N PHE A 223 12.09 2.36 -4.22
CA PHE A 223 12.81 3.38 -4.97
C PHE A 223 13.68 4.19 -4.03
N GLU A 224 14.82 4.60 -4.56
CA GLU A 224 15.77 5.48 -3.88
C GLU A 224 16.00 6.72 -4.75
N PHE A 225 16.18 7.86 -4.10
CA PHE A 225 16.73 9.04 -4.76
C PHE A 225 18.22 8.83 -4.97
N ASP A 226 18.65 9.02 -6.20
CA ASP A 226 20.06 9.23 -6.46
C ASP A 226 20.46 10.61 -5.87
N GLY A 227 21.64 10.69 -5.26
CA GLY A 227 22.23 11.98 -4.86
C GLY A 227 22.51 12.89 -6.06
N LEU A 228 22.38 12.35 -7.27
CA LEU A 228 22.42 13.07 -8.53
C LEU A 228 21.11 13.81 -8.82
N ARG A 229 21.24 15.05 -9.27
CA ARG A 229 20.14 15.80 -9.87
C ARG A 229 20.10 15.51 -11.37
N ASN A 230 18.90 15.44 -11.95
CA ASN A 230 18.74 15.31 -13.40
C ASN A 230 19.19 16.61 -14.11
N SER A 231 19.14 16.64 -15.45
CA SER A 231 19.53 17.82 -16.23
C SER A 231 18.68 19.07 -15.98
N LEU A 232 17.50 18.91 -15.39
CA LEU A 232 16.61 20.00 -14.99
C LEU A 232 16.87 20.46 -13.54
N GLY A 233 17.84 19.83 -12.87
CA GLY A 233 18.14 20.10 -11.46
C GLY A 233 17.24 19.36 -10.49
N GLU A 234 16.30 18.52 -10.94
CA GLU A 234 15.37 17.82 -10.04
C GLU A 234 16.05 16.61 -9.42
N ARG A 235 15.71 16.29 -8.18
CA ARG A 235 16.05 14.98 -7.61
C ARG A 235 15.51 13.87 -8.48
N CYS A 236 16.32 12.84 -8.59
CA CYS A 236 16.03 11.78 -9.51
C CYS A 236 15.92 10.45 -8.77
N MET A 237 14.91 9.66 -9.10
CA MET A 237 14.70 8.34 -8.52
C MET A 237 15.28 7.24 -9.40
N LYS A 238 15.73 6.17 -8.76
CA LYS A 238 16.06 4.89 -9.38
C LYS A 238 15.39 3.78 -8.58
N MET A 239 15.21 2.64 -9.23
CA MET A 239 14.74 1.44 -8.53
C MET A 239 15.84 0.96 -7.60
N ALA A 240 15.51 0.84 -6.32
CA ALA A 240 16.46 0.42 -5.30
C ALA A 240 16.63 -1.12 -5.32
N PRO A 241 17.77 -1.65 -4.87
CA PRO A 241 17.90 -3.08 -4.66
C PRO A 241 16.88 -3.56 -3.62
N THR A 242 16.18 -4.66 -3.87
CA THR A 242 15.11 -5.21 -3.01
C THR A 242 15.54 -5.55 -1.57
N ARG A 243 16.85 -5.52 -1.26
CA ARG A 243 17.41 -6.09 -0.02
C ARG A 243 17.40 -5.16 1.20
N GLU A 244 16.93 -3.92 1.07
CA GLU A 244 17.05 -2.92 2.16
C GLU A 244 15.71 -2.47 2.76
N ALA A 245 14.57 -2.87 2.17
CA ALA A 245 13.25 -2.50 2.68
C ALA A 245 12.81 -3.40 3.84
N ASP A 246 12.25 -2.80 4.89
CA ASP A 246 11.58 -3.53 5.97
C ASP A 246 10.17 -3.92 5.49
N PRO A 247 9.88 -5.22 5.25
CA PRO A 247 8.57 -5.66 4.80
C PRO A 247 7.47 -5.41 5.84
N CYS A 248 7.83 -5.20 7.11
CA CYS A 248 6.90 -5.00 8.22
C CYS A 248 6.89 -3.54 8.72
N GLY A 249 7.51 -2.62 7.98
CA GLY A 249 7.57 -1.20 8.37
C GLY A 249 6.22 -0.46 8.22
N LEU A 250 5.26 -1.04 7.49
CA LEU A 250 3.92 -0.50 7.39
C LEU A 250 3.14 -0.77 8.70
N GLN A 251 2.97 0.27 9.51
CA GLN A 251 2.05 0.25 10.64
C GLN A 251 0.82 1.08 10.27
N GLN A 252 -0.37 0.46 10.31
CA GLN A 252 -1.64 1.14 10.06
C GLN A 252 -2.57 0.92 11.25
N ASN A 253 -3.39 1.93 11.54
CA ASN A 253 -4.47 1.77 12.49
C ASN A 253 -5.61 0.98 11.81
N GLU A 254 -6.08 -0.08 12.45
CA GLU A 254 -7.16 -0.94 11.94
C GLU A 254 -8.44 -0.15 11.65
N GLU A 255 -8.88 0.69 12.58
CA GLU A 255 -10.10 1.51 12.45
C GLU A 255 -9.98 2.52 11.30
N ASP A 256 -8.82 3.18 11.15
CA ASP A 256 -8.57 4.09 10.04
C ASP A 256 -8.62 3.35 8.69
N MET A 257 -7.96 2.19 8.60
CA MET A 257 -7.92 1.42 7.36
C MET A 257 -9.31 0.87 6.98
N GLU A 258 -10.07 0.36 7.95
CA GLU A 258 -11.46 -0.06 7.73
C GLU A 258 -12.30 1.11 7.20
N ASN A 259 -12.25 2.26 7.88
CA ASN A 259 -13.05 3.42 7.54
C ASN A 259 -12.70 3.99 6.16
N ARG A 260 -11.41 4.08 5.83
CA ARG A 260 -10.92 4.57 4.53
C ARG A 260 -11.27 3.59 3.41
N THR A 261 -11.08 2.29 3.62
CA THR A 261 -11.48 1.27 2.64
C THR A 261 -12.98 1.33 2.38
N ARG A 262 -13.78 1.35 3.44
CA ARG A 262 -15.24 1.45 3.34
C ARG A 262 -15.66 2.69 2.57
N THR A 263 -15.09 3.85 2.91
CA THR A 263 -15.38 5.12 2.23
C THR A 263 -15.05 5.03 0.74
N ALA A 264 -13.86 4.53 0.40
CA ALA A 264 -13.43 4.39 -0.99
C ALA A 264 -14.32 3.42 -1.79
N MET A 265 -14.71 2.28 -1.21
CA MET A 265 -15.57 1.31 -1.87
C MET A 265 -17.00 1.85 -2.06
N LEU A 266 -17.54 2.58 -1.07
CA LEU A 266 -18.84 3.22 -1.19
C LEU A 266 -18.82 4.37 -2.21
N GLU A 267 -17.74 5.13 -2.30
CA GLU A 267 -17.54 6.16 -3.32
C GLU A 267 -17.46 5.53 -4.72
N PHE A 268 -16.69 4.44 -4.88
CA PHE A 268 -16.61 3.68 -6.13
C PHE A 268 -17.98 3.17 -6.58
N ALA A 269 -18.80 2.68 -5.65
CA ALA A 269 -20.16 2.24 -5.93
C ALA A 269 -21.15 3.39 -6.25
N GLY A 270 -20.73 4.66 -6.08
CA GLY A 270 -21.61 5.83 -6.20
C GLY A 270 -22.62 5.95 -5.06
N CYS A 271 -22.33 5.35 -3.91
CA CYS A 271 -23.26 5.18 -2.79
C CYS A 271 -22.63 5.55 -1.43
N PRO A 272 -22.27 6.83 -1.19
CA PRO A 272 -21.54 7.25 0.01
C PRO A 272 -22.29 7.02 1.34
N LYS A 273 -23.62 6.83 1.30
CA LYS A 273 -24.46 6.55 2.48
C LYS A 273 -24.82 5.07 2.64
N GLY A 274 -24.20 4.20 1.84
CA GLY A 274 -24.48 2.78 1.86
C GLY A 274 -23.77 1.99 2.94
N THR A 275 -23.96 0.68 2.90
CA THR A 275 -23.28 -0.27 3.78
C THR A 275 -22.37 -1.13 2.92
N TRP A 276 -21.11 -1.21 3.29
CA TRP A 276 -20.11 -2.08 2.68
C TRP A 276 -19.32 -2.76 3.82
N PRO A 277 -18.87 -4.03 3.68
CA PRO A 277 -19.01 -4.92 2.53
C PRO A 277 -20.46 -5.30 2.20
N ASP A 278 -20.76 -5.49 0.91
CA ASP A 278 -22.08 -5.91 0.43
C ASP A 278 -22.02 -7.28 -0.25
N PRO A 279 -22.16 -8.37 0.53
CA PRO A 279 -22.16 -9.72 -0.01
C PRO A 279 -23.46 -10.07 -0.76
N GLU A 280 -24.51 -9.27 -0.61
CA GLU A 280 -25.81 -9.49 -1.27
C GLU A 280 -25.87 -8.87 -2.68
N ASP A 281 -24.84 -8.13 -3.08
CA ASP A 281 -24.74 -7.46 -4.38
C ASP A 281 -25.86 -6.43 -4.67
N MET A 282 -26.46 -5.90 -3.61
CA MET A 282 -27.55 -4.94 -3.68
C MET A 282 -27.06 -3.48 -3.81
N LEU A 283 -25.75 -3.23 -3.66
CA LEU A 283 -25.09 -1.94 -3.87
C LEU A 283 -24.99 -1.65 -5.36
N GLY A 284 -25.53 -0.49 -5.75
CA GLY A 284 -25.32 0.09 -7.07
C GLY A 284 -25.92 1.49 -7.17
N PRO A 285 -25.75 2.17 -8.32
CA PRO A 285 -26.15 3.58 -8.47
C PRO A 285 -27.62 3.88 -8.17
N GLN A 286 -28.48 2.85 -8.23
CA GLN A 286 -29.92 2.94 -8.00
C GLN A 286 -30.34 2.52 -6.59
N PHE A 287 -29.52 1.71 -5.91
CA PHE A 287 -29.83 1.09 -4.63
C PHE A 287 -28.59 1.13 -3.74
N CYS A 288 -28.58 2.02 -2.74
CA CYS A 288 -27.41 2.20 -1.89
C CYS A 288 -27.41 1.35 -0.62
N ASN A 289 -28.25 0.30 -0.50
CA ASN A 289 -28.36 -0.54 0.72
C ASN A 289 -28.30 0.22 2.04
N ALA A 290 -28.77 1.47 2.05
CA ALA A 290 -28.77 2.28 3.24
C ALA A 290 -29.74 1.57 4.20
N PRO A 291 -29.34 1.31 5.46
CA PRO A 291 -30.30 0.84 6.44
C PRO A 291 -31.48 1.79 6.37
N LYS A 292 -32.68 1.27 6.11
CA LYS A 292 -33.91 2.06 6.19
C LYS A 292 -33.82 2.71 7.56
N SER A 293 -33.56 4.02 7.61
CA SER A 293 -33.53 4.75 8.86
C SER A 293 -34.84 4.38 9.53
N SER A 294 -34.76 3.57 10.58
CA SER A 294 -35.92 3.11 11.32
C SER A 294 -36.70 4.37 11.61
N ALA A 295 -37.89 4.48 11.00
CA ALA A 295 -38.68 5.68 10.96
C ALA A 295 -38.58 6.38 12.31
N SER A 296 -37.84 7.50 12.37
CA SER A 296 -37.90 8.36 13.54
C SER A 296 -39.37 8.61 13.75
N GLY A 297 -39.82 8.30 14.97
CA GLY A 297 -41.23 8.22 15.30
C GLY A 297 -42.04 9.34 14.68
N ARG A 298 -43.22 8.97 14.19
CA ARG A 298 -44.34 9.85 13.85
C ARG A 298 -44.14 11.26 14.41
N ASP A 299 -43.59 12.14 13.58
CA ASP A 299 -43.79 13.56 13.77
C ASP A 299 -45.20 13.84 13.23
N LEU A 300 -46.18 13.38 14.01
CA LEU A 300 -47.50 13.99 14.04
C LEU A 300 -47.24 15.41 14.55
N SER A 301 -46.82 16.27 13.63
CA SER A 301 -46.97 17.72 13.76
C SER A 301 -48.45 18.00 13.95
N GLY A 302 -48.91 17.91 15.20
CA GLY A 302 -48.95 19.10 16.02
C GLY A 302 -49.81 20.22 15.46
N LYS A 303 -50.79 19.94 14.59
CA LYS A 303 -52.01 20.74 14.54
C LYS A 303 -52.81 20.44 15.81
N VAL A 304 -52.31 21.00 16.92
CA VAL A 304 -53.12 21.26 18.11
C VAL A 304 -54.17 22.29 17.68
N LEU A 305 -55.30 21.78 17.20
CA LEU A 305 -56.57 22.51 17.22
C LEU A 305 -56.93 22.68 18.69
N VAL A 306 -56.56 23.83 19.25
CA VAL A 306 -57.12 24.33 20.50
C VAL A 306 -58.60 24.63 20.23
N LEU A 307 -59.44 23.62 20.42
CA LEU A 307 -60.89 23.76 20.57
C LEU A 307 -61.28 23.10 21.89
N SER A 308 -60.85 23.71 23.00
CA SER A 308 -61.42 23.40 24.31
C SER A 308 -62.59 24.36 24.55
N VAL A 309 -63.77 23.86 24.17
CA VAL A 309 -65.07 24.44 24.48
C VAL A 309 -65.26 24.46 26.00
N PHE A 310 -65.56 25.65 26.52
CA PHE A 310 -66.18 25.82 27.82
C PHE A 310 -67.51 25.05 27.86
N ALA A 311 -67.61 24.03 28.71
CA ALA A 311 -68.91 23.53 29.18
C ALA A 311 -68.75 22.94 30.59
N TRP A 312 -69.38 23.64 31.52
CA TRP A 312 -69.67 23.32 32.90
C TRP A 312 -70.07 21.87 33.13
N ILE A 313 -69.68 21.30 34.27
CA ILE A 313 -70.58 20.67 35.26
C ILE A 313 -69.87 20.69 36.62
N LEU A 314 -70.36 21.56 37.50
CA LEU A 314 -70.27 21.42 38.95
C LEU A 314 -71.38 20.46 39.36
N ALA A 315 -71.02 19.28 39.85
CA ALA A 315 -71.89 18.48 40.70
C ALA A 315 -71.08 17.41 41.43
N ILE A 316 -71.50 17.16 42.68
CA ILE A 316 -71.10 16.16 43.69
C ILE A 316 -70.41 16.90 44.86
N GLY A 317 -71.08 17.22 45.97
CA GLY A 317 -72.17 16.49 46.61
C GLY A 317 -71.59 15.60 47.70
N SER A 318 -71.83 16.03 48.93
CA SER A 318 -71.64 15.38 50.23
C SER A 318 -71.38 13.87 50.25
N MET A 319 -70.39 13.45 51.06
CA MET A 319 -70.55 12.54 52.20
C MET A 319 -69.47 12.84 53.24
#